data_AF-A0A7Y5MY90-F1
#
_entry.id   AF-A0A7Y5MY90-F1
#
_cell.length_a   1.000
_cell.length_b   1.000
_cell.length_c   1.000
_cell.angle_alpha   90.00
_cell.angle_beta   90.00
_cell.angle_gamma   90.00
#
_symmetry.space_group_name_H-M   'P 1'
#
loop_
_entity.id
_entity.type
_entity.pdbx_description
1 polymer ?
#
loop_
_entity_poly.entity_id
_entity_poly.type
_entity_poly.pdbx_seq_one_letter_code
_entity_poly.pdbx_strand_id
1 'polypeptide(L)'
;MAAAFEHLKKFSPVLRYPTAGGTQAVQDALAAVAPQSEAARELAALREFLDGKDLYTLEEEYTRTFDINPVVTLDVGFQLFGLAYKRGEFLVKMRQALARCGMEQGTELAD
;
A
#
# COMPACT_ATOMS: atom_id res chain seq x y z
N MET A 1 -13.56 -7.56 -16.40
CA MET A 1 -12.82 -7.76 -15.13
C MET A 1 -11.46 -7.07 -15.14
N ALA A 2 -10.65 -7.16 -16.20
CA ALA A 2 -9.33 -6.52 -16.27
C ALA A 2 -9.34 -4.99 -16.03
N ALA A 3 -10.31 -4.26 -16.62
CA ALA A 3 -10.39 -2.80 -16.47
C ALA A 3 -10.66 -2.32 -15.03
N ALA A 4 -11.30 -3.13 -14.18
CA ALA A 4 -11.59 -2.75 -12.79
C ALA A 4 -10.33 -2.74 -11.91
N PHE A 5 -9.30 -3.51 -12.26
CA PHE A 5 -8.06 -3.61 -11.50
C PHE A 5 -6.98 -2.64 -11.97
N GLU A 6 -7.11 -2.05 -13.17
CA GLU A 6 -6.16 -1.05 -13.66
C GLU A 6 -6.09 0.18 -12.77
N HIS A 7 -7.21 0.54 -12.13
CA HIS A 7 -7.21 1.64 -11.17
C HIS A 7 -6.42 1.28 -9.91
N LEU A 8 -6.49 0.04 -9.42
CA LEU A 8 -5.77 -0.40 -8.22
C LEU A 8 -4.25 -0.30 -8.39
N LYS A 9 -3.73 -0.52 -9.60
CA LYS A 9 -2.29 -0.35 -9.88
C LYS A 9 -1.81 1.07 -9.61
N LYS A 10 -2.67 2.08 -9.76
CA LYS A 10 -2.33 3.48 -9.48
C LYS A 10 -2.32 3.81 -7.98
N PHE A 11 -2.98 2.99 -7.15
CA PHE A 11 -2.96 3.15 -5.70
C PHE A 11 -1.78 2.42 -5.04
N SER A 12 -1.29 1.34 -5.63
CA SER A 12 -0.18 0.57 -5.02
C SER A 12 1.03 1.45 -4.65
N PRO A 13 1.51 2.39 -5.50
CA PRO A 13 2.64 3.24 -5.14
C PRO A 13 2.36 4.22 -3.98
N VAL A 14 1.09 4.55 -3.70
CA VAL A 14 0.69 5.45 -2.60
C VAL A 14 0.91 4.79 -1.23
N LEU A 15 0.84 3.46 -1.17
CA LEU A 15 0.99 2.67 0.05
C LEU A 15 2.39 2.09 0.21
N ARG A 16 3.33 2.40 -0.68
CA ARG A 16 4.71 1.92 -0.57
C ARG A 16 5.52 2.85 0.32
N TYR A 17 6.62 2.30 0.84
CA TYR A 17 7.62 3.08 1.55
C TYR A 17 8.00 4.34 0.75
N PRO A 18 8.06 5.53 1.38
CA PRO A 18 8.32 6.78 0.69
C PRO A 18 9.65 6.75 -0.06
N THR A 19 9.66 7.33 -1.25
CA THR A 19 10.86 7.54 -2.06
C THR A 19 10.83 8.94 -2.65
N ALA A 20 11.95 9.40 -3.22
CA ALA A 20 11.98 10.64 -3.99
C ALA A 20 11.01 10.55 -5.17
N GLY A 21 9.80 11.10 -5.02
CA GLY A 21 8.71 11.00 -6.00
C GLY A 21 7.33 10.59 -5.43
N GLY A 22 7.20 10.35 -4.13
CA GLY A 22 5.93 9.93 -3.50
C GLY A 22 4.72 10.83 -3.80
N THR A 23 4.92 12.14 -3.97
CA THR A 23 3.85 13.09 -4.34
C THR A 23 3.25 12.78 -5.72
N GLN A 24 4.05 12.30 -6.68
CA GLN A 24 3.55 11.97 -8.02
C GLN A 24 2.58 10.80 -7.98
N ALA A 25 2.86 9.78 -7.16
CA ALA A 25 1.97 8.63 -6.98
C ALA A 25 0.57 9.05 -6.49
N VAL A 26 0.50 9.98 -5.54
CA VAL A 26 -0.77 10.50 -5.03
C VAL A 26 -1.52 11.28 -6.11
N GLN A 27 -0.82 12.05 -6.94
CA GLN A 27 -1.44 12.78 -8.06
C GLN A 27 -2.01 11.82 -9.11
N ASP A 28 -1.28 10.76 -9.46
CA ASP A 28 -1.71 9.76 -10.43
C ASP A 28 -2.95 8.99 -9.93
N ALA A 29 -3.01 8.69 -8.63
CA ALA A 29 -4.18 8.10 -7.98
C ALA A 29 -5.37 9.08 -7.97
N LEU A 30 -5.13 10.36 -7.66
CA LEU A 30 -6.17 11.41 -7.66
C LEU A 30 -6.79 11.58 -9.05
N ALA A 31 -5.98 11.52 -10.11
CA ALA A 31 -6.45 11.58 -11.50
C ALA A 31 -7.25 10.34 -11.94
N ALA A 32 -7.17 9.23 -11.18
CA ALA A 32 -7.84 7.97 -11.49
C ALA A 32 -9.22 7.82 -10.83
N VAL A 33 -9.59 8.72 -9.92
CA VAL A 33 -10.85 8.67 -9.18
C VAL A 33 -11.85 9.72 -9.68
N ALA A 34 -13.13 9.44 -9.47
CA ALA A 34 -14.17 10.41 -9.80
C ALA A 34 -13.99 11.69 -8.97
N PRO A 35 -14.10 12.88 -9.59
CA PRO A 35 -14.09 14.13 -8.85
C PRO A 35 -15.16 14.13 -7.75
N GLN A 36 -14.86 14.72 -6.60
CA GLN A 36 -15.76 14.81 -5.43
C GLN A 36 -16.09 13.48 -4.73
N SER A 37 -15.54 12.35 -5.19
CA SER A 37 -15.63 11.08 -4.45
C SER A 37 -14.93 11.16 -3.09
N GLU A 38 -15.30 10.26 -2.17
CA GLU A 38 -14.60 10.09 -0.89
C GLU A 38 -13.11 9.82 -1.11
N ALA A 39 -12.76 8.93 -2.04
CA ALA A 39 -11.37 8.65 -2.40
C ALA A 39 -10.62 9.91 -2.87
N ALA A 40 -11.26 10.78 -3.66
CA ALA A 40 -10.64 12.03 -4.08
C ALA A 40 -10.37 12.97 -2.90
N ARG A 41 -11.24 12.99 -1.88
CA ARG A 41 -11.05 13.78 -0.66
C ARG A 41 -9.89 13.24 0.19
N GLU A 42 -9.84 11.93 0.42
CA GLU A 42 -8.78 11.29 1.20
C GLU A 42 -7.41 11.43 0.52
N LEU A 43 -7.34 11.25 -0.79
CA LEU A 43 -6.11 11.46 -1.55
C LEU A 43 -5.66 12.93 -1.56
N ALA A 44 -6.60 13.88 -1.59
CA ALA A 44 -6.28 15.30 -1.48
C ALA A 44 -5.72 15.66 -0.09
N ALA A 45 -6.30 15.09 0.97
CA ALA A 45 -5.80 15.26 2.34
C ALA A 45 -4.41 14.63 2.52
N LEU A 46 -4.18 13.44 1.94
CA LEU A 46 -2.85 12.83 1.92
C LEU A 46 -1.84 13.70 1.18
N ARG A 47 -2.20 14.23 -0.01
CA ARG A 47 -1.33 15.15 -0.76
C ARG A 47 -0.95 16.37 0.09
N GLU A 48 -1.90 16.96 0.79
CA GLU A 48 -1.65 18.10 1.68
C GLU A 48 -0.74 17.70 2.86
N PHE A 49 -0.93 16.52 3.44
CA PHE A 49 -0.06 16.00 4.49
C PHE A 49 1.39 15.78 4.03
N LEU A 50 1.58 15.38 2.76
CA LEU A 50 2.90 15.19 2.17
C LEU A 50 3.58 16.52 1.81
N ASP A 51 2.82 17.60 1.62
CA ASP A 51 3.35 18.88 1.17
C ASP A 51 4.27 19.50 2.22
N GLY A 52 5.41 20.02 1.77
CA GLY A 52 6.42 20.67 2.62
C GLY A 52 7.23 19.75 3.55
N LYS A 53 7.00 18.42 3.55
CA LYS A 53 7.81 17.46 4.33
C LYS A 53 9.00 16.96 3.53
N ASP A 54 10.16 16.87 4.19
CA ASP A 54 11.31 16.19 3.62
C ASP A 54 11.13 14.65 3.62
N LEU A 55 11.94 13.98 2.80
CA LEU A 55 11.85 12.52 2.63
C LEU A 55 12.09 11.78 3.96
N TYR A 56 13.06 12.22 4.75
CA TYR A 56 13.39 11.58 6.02
C TYR A 56 12.20 11.60 6.99
N THR A 57 11.52 12.75 7.09
CA THR A 57 10.31 12.90 7.90
C THR A 57 9.20 11.96 7.43
N LEU A 58 9.02 11.82 6.11
CA LEU A 58 8.02 10.93 5.55
C LEU A 58 8.35 9.45 5.81
N GLU A 59 9.61 9.06 5.67
CA GLU A 59 10.13 7.74 5.98
C GLU A 59 9.90 7.35 7.45
N GLU A 60 10.16 8.27 8.38
CA GLU A 60 9.91 8.08 9.82
C GLU A 60 8.42 7.95 10.11
N GLU A 61 7.59 8.83 9.54
CA GLU A 61 6.13 8.77 9.69
C GLU A 61 5.55 7.46 9.15
N TYR A 62 6.02 7.01 7.99
CA TYR A 62 5.61 5.72 7.40
C TYR A 62 6.00 4.56 8.32
N THR A 63 7.25 4.50 8.76
CA THR A 63 7.76 3.42 9.63
C THR A 63 6.96 3.35 10.93
N ARG A 64 6.71 4.50 11.56
CA ARG A 64 5.92 4.59 12.79
C ARG A 64 4.47 4.16 12.57
N THR A 65 3.92 4.49 11.40
CA THR A 65 2.51 4.24 11.10
C THR A 65 2.28 2.80 10.66
N PHE A 66 3.05 2.25 9.73
CA PHE A 66 2.74 0.97 9.08
C PHE A 66 3.65 -0.17 9.49
N ASP A 67 4.93 0.09 9.71
CA ASP A 67 5.89 -1.00 9.98
C ASP A 67 5.89 -1.40 11.47
N ILE A 68 5.76 -0.43 12.37
CA ILE A 68 5.83 -0.66 13.82
C ILE A 68 4.45 -0.83 14.46
N ASN A 69 3.41 -0.17 13.94
CA ASN A 69 2.09 -0.19 14.58
C ASN A 69 1.26 -1.41 14.15
N PRO A 70 1.02 -2.39 15.04
CA PRO A 70 0.28 -3.60 14.69
C PRO A 70 -1.18 -3.33 14.33
N VAL A 71 -1.76 -2.20 14.76
CA VAL A 71 -3.18 -1.87 14.53
C VAL A 71 -3.45 -1.54 13.06
N VAL A 72 -2.46 -0.99 12.35
CA VAL A 72 -2.64 -0.48 10.99
C VAL A 72 -1.56 -0.98 10.02
N THR A 73 -0.75 -1.97 10.42
CA THR A 73 0.23 -2.57 9.50
C THR A 73 -0.43 -3.08 8.23
N LEU A 74 0.30 -2.96 7.11
CA LEU A 74 -0.17 -3.33 5.77
C LEU A 74 -0.09 -4.84 5.49
N ASP A 75 0.44 -5.63 6.43
CA ASP A 75 0.45 -7.09 6.38
C ASP A 75 -0.94 -7.67 6.73
N VAL A 76 -1.78 -7.96 5.72
CA VAL A 76 -3.13 -8.51 5.97
C VAL A 76 -3.09 -9.86 6.71
N GLY A 77 -2.07 -10.67 6.49
CA GLY A 77 -1.84 -11.91 7.23
C GLY A 77 -1.56 -11.67 8.71
N PHE A 78 -0.91 -10.56 9.06
CA PHE A 78 -0.75 -10.15 10.46
C PHE A 78 -2.08 -9.66 11.04
N GLN A 79 -2.87 -8.86 10.30
CA GLN A 79 -4.17 -8.40 10.76
C GLN A 79 -5.14 -9.57 11.04
N LEU A 80 -5.09 -10.63 10.23
CA LEU A 80 -5.97 -11.79 10.35
C LEU A 80 -5.52 -12.82 11.39
N PHE A 81 -4.21 -13.05 11.51
CA PHE A 81 -3.66 -14.17 12.29
C PHE A 81 -2.64 -13.77 13.36
N GLY A 82 -2.23 -12.50 13.42
CA GLY A 82 -1.18 -12.01 14.29
C GLY A 82 0.08 -12.85 14.17
N LEU A 83 0.59 -13.34 15.30
CA LEU A 83 1.76 -14.21 15.37
C LEU A 83 1.42 -15.70 15.32
N ALA A 84 0.16 -16.08 15.05
CA ALA A 84 -0.23 -17.48 15.02
C ALA A 84 0.43 -18.22 13.85
N TYR A 85 0.67 -19.52 14.04
CA TYR A 85 1.22 -20.41 13.00
C TYR A 85 0.45 -20.34 11.66
N LYS A 86 -0.87 -20.09 11.72
CA LYS A 86 -1.73 -19.90 10.55
C LYS A 86 -1.27 -18.77 9.61
N ARG A 87 -0.58 -17.75 10.12
CA ARG A 87 0.03 -16.69 9.29
C ARG A 87 1.04 -17.29 8.30
N GLY A 88 1.92 -18.19 8.78
CA GLY A 88 2.91 -18.85 7.92
C GLY A 88 2.26 -19.66 6.81
N GLU A 89 1.21 -20.43 7.13
CA GLU A 89 0.45 -21.17 6.11
C GLU A 89 -0.23 -20.26 5.08
N PHE A 90 -0.77 -19.13 5.54
CA PHE A 90 -1.41 -18.14 4.67
C PHE A 90 -0.41 -17.53 3.68
N LEU A 91 0.77 -17.11 4.15
CA LEU A 91 1.84 -16.53 3.32
C LEU A 91 2.32 -17.51 2.24
N VAL A 92 2.45 -18.80 2.57
CA VAL A 92 2.81 -19.84 1.59
C VAL A 92 1.74 -19.96 0.50
N LYS A 93 0.45 -19.95 0.87
CA LYS A 93 -0.66 -20.02 -0.08
C LYS A 93 -0.73 -18.79 -0.98
N MET A 94 -0.50 -17.60 -0.43
CA MET A 94 -0.44 -16.34 -1.19
C MET A 94 0.68 -16.38 -2.22
N ARG A 95 1.89 -16.78 -1.80
CA ARG A 95 3.05 -16.93 -2.70
C ARG A 95 2.77 -17.89 -3.86
N GLN A 96 2.15 -19.04 -3.57
CA GLN A 96 1.74 -20.00 -4.60
C GLN A 96 0.68 -19.43 -5.54
N ALA A 97 -0.26 -18.61 -5.05
CA ALA A 97 -1.27 -17.96 -5.87
C ALA A 97 -0.65 -16.91 -6.81
N LEU A 98 0.23 -16.05 -6.29
CA LEU A 98 0.97 -15.09 -7.11
C LEU A 98 1.78 -15.78 -8.21
N ALA A 99 2.48 -16.86 -7.89
CA ALA A 99 3.24 -17.67 -8.85
C ALA A 99 2.34 -18.26 -9.96
N ARG A 100 1.17 -18.80 -9.61
CA ARG A 100 0.20 -19.32 -10.59
C ARG A 100 -0.32 -18.23 -11.53
N CYS A 101 -0.38 -16.98 -11.06
CA CYS A 101 -0.76 -15.82 -11.86
C CYS A 101 0.40 -15.20 -12.65
N GLY A 102 1.63 -15.72 -12.51
CA GLY A 102 2.82 -15.15 -13.15
C GLY A 102 3.22 -13.79 -12.58
N MET A 103 2.81 -13.46 -11.35
CA MET A 103 3.21 -12.21 -10.70
C MET A 103 4.60 -12.35 -10.07
N GLU A 104 5.43 -11.32 -10.27
CA GLU A 104 6.77 -11.26 -9.70
C GLU A 104 6.69 -11.18 -8.17
N GLN A 105 7.53 -11.97 -7.50
CA GLN A 105 7.64 -11.96 -6.05
C GLN A 105 8.78 -11.03 -5.65
N GLY A 106 8.45 -10.00 -4.87
CA GLY A 106 9.43 -9.08 -4.31
C GLY A 106 10.16 -9.63 -3.09
N THR A 107 10.86 -8.74 -2.41
CA THR A 107 11.51 -8.99 -1.11
C THR A 107 10.53 -8.99 0.06
N GLU A 108 9.39 -8.33 -0.11
CA GLU A 108 8.32 -8.26 0.90
C GLU A 108 7.56 -9.58 1.04
N LEU A 109 6.76 -9.66 2.11
CA LEU A 109 5.80 -10.74 2.28
C LEU A 109 4.76 -10.74 1.14
N ALA A 110 4.15 -11.90 0.91
CA ALA A 110 3.35 -12.15 -0.29
C ALA A 110 1.89 -11.68 -0.18
N ASP A 111 1.55 -11.00 0.91
CA ASP A 111 0.19 -10.62 1.30
C ASP A 111 -0.10 -9.12 1.21
#